data_AF-A0A7C1D191-F1
#
_entry.id   AF-A0A7C1D191-F1
#
_cell.length_a   1.000
_cell.length_b   1.000
_cell.length_c   1.000
_cell.angle_alpha   90.00
_cell.angle_beta   90.00
_cell.angle_gamma   90.00
#
_symmetry.space_group_name_H-M   'P 1'
#
loop_
_entity.id
_entity.type
_entity.pdbx_description
1 polymer ?
#
loop_
_entity_poly.entity_id
_entity_poly.type
_entity_poly.pdbx_seq_one_letter_code
_entity_poly.pdbx_strand_id
1 'polypeptide(L)'
;CCKIGLRNRLPASFFVSVAYMCWAYRRRGFVLNPDGEVVRWLYQSPDEFEKEVQFPDDFEIRSQGIKVLNTPVSEADIRSLKVGDTVIINGTIFTGRDAVHQYLYEGGELDAIKGGIIYHCGPVILKEGNEYKTMAAGPTTSIREEPYQGDVMRKFGIKAVIGKGGMGAKTLEACQKYGGVYLHAIGGAAQIYAKCVKKIPNVYLEQFGSPEAVWEFQVEGFPAVVTMDSHGNSLHKDLMDLSKSKLETLLK
;
A
#
# COMPACT_ATOMS: atom_id res chain seq x y z
N CYS A 1 3.76 -22.74 -1.47
CA CYS A 1 3.09 -24.02 -1.79
C CYS A 1 1.66 -23.73 -2.26
N CYS A 2 1.20 -24.36 -3.33
CA CYS A 2 -0.21 -24.31 -3.74
C CYS A 2 -0.92 -25.51 -3.11
N LYS A 3 -2.10 -25.31 -2.51
CA LYS A 3 -2.92 -26.41 -1.96
C LYS A 3 -4.17 -26.54 -2.81
N ILE A 4 -4.31 -27.69 -3.47
CA ILE A 4 -5.47 -28.03 -4.29
C ILE A 4 -6.20 -29.17 -3.61
N GLY A 5 -7.52 -29.05 -3.47
CA GLY A 5 -8.34 -30.07 -2.82
C GLY A 5 -9.69 -30.19 -3.49
N LEU A 6 -10.25 -31.39 -3.41
CA LEU A 6 -11.61 -31.70 -3.84
C LEU A 6 -12.48 -31.99 -2.62
N ARG A 7 -13.77 -31.69 -2.73
CA ARG A 7 -14.79 -31.94 -1.72
C ARG A 7 -16.03 -32.52 -2.38
N ASN A 8 -16.75 -33.36 -1.66
CA ASN A 8 -18.05 -33.86 -2.09
C ASN A 8 -18.99 -32.67 -2.31
N ARG A 9 -19.82 -32.79 -3.34
CA ARG A 9 -20.78 -31.77 -3.76
C ARG A 9 -22.10 -32.43 -4.14
N LEU A 10 -23.19 -31.70 -4.04
CA LEU A 10 -24.46 -32.14 -4.64
C LEU A 10 -24.28 -32.25 -6.17
N PRO A 11 -24.90 -33.23 -6.85
CA PRO A 11 -24.70 -33.43 -8.28
C PRO A 11 -24.94 -32.17 -9.14
N ALA A 12 -25.95 -31.37 -8.78
CA ALA A 12 -26.34 -30.14 -9.47
C ALA A 12 -25.56 -28.87 -9.06
N SER A 13 -24.51 -28.98 -8.25
CA SER A 13 -23.72 -27.83 -7.80
C SER A 13 -22.24 -28.05 -8.04
N PHE A 14 -21.53 -27.04 -8.57
CA PHE A 14 -20.08 -27.07 -8.77
C PHE A 14 -19.44 -25.80 -8.20
N PHE A 15 -18.98 -25.88 -6.95
CA PHE A 15 -18.35 -24.75 -6.27
C PHE A 15 -16.83 -24.76 -6.50
N VAL A 16 -16.32 -23.62 -6.95
CA VAL A 16 -14.87 -23.37 -7.06
C VAL A 16 -14.55 -22.19 -6.13
N SER A 17 -13.56 -22.38 -5.27
CA SER A 17 -13.04 -21.33 -4.40
C SER A 17 -11.54 -21.20 -4.61
N VAL A 18 -11.10 -19.96 -4.81
CA VAL A 18 -9.68 -19.60 -4.86
C VAL A 18 -9.44 -18.61 -3.74
N ALA A 19 -8.56 -19.00 -2.82
CA ALA A 19 -8.15 -18.16 -1.70
C ALA A 19 -6.63 -18.18 -1.60
N TYR A 20 -6.08 -17.07 -1.10
CA TYR A 20 -4.64 -16.93 -0.90
C TYR A 20 -4.35 -16.43 0.50
N MET A 21 -3.15 -16.74 0.97
CA MET A 21 -2.59 -16.18 2.19
C MET A 21 -1.61 -15.09 1.76
N CYS A 22 -1.79 -13.87 2.27
CA CYS A 22 -0.89 -12.76 1.95
C CYS A 22 0.45 -12.88 2.70
N TRP A 23 1.36 -11.94 2.45
CA TRP A 23 2.66 -11.85 3.14
C TRP A 23 2.56 -11.83 4.66
N ALA A 24 1.47 -11.27 5.21
CA ALA A 24 1.17 -11.35 6.63
C ALA A 24 0.54 -12.71 6.98
N TYR A 25 1.26 -13.80 6.67
CA TYR A 25 0.84 -15.18 6.90
C TYR A 25 0.84 -15.51 8.40
N ARG A 26 -0.27 -15.19 9.06
CA ARG A 26 -0.42 -15.30 10.51
C ARG A 26 -1.47 -16.35 10.82
N ARG A 27 -1.04 -17.48 11.38
CA ARG A 27 -1.92 -18.53 11.90
C ARG A 27 -1.35 -19.05 13.21
N ARG A 28 -2.22 -19.32 14.17
CA ARG A 28 -1.89 -20.00 15.42
C ARG A 28 -3.04 -20.94 15.75
N GLY A 29 -2.72 -22.12 16.23
CA GLY A 29 -3.70 -23.06 16.75
C GLY A 29 -3.15 -23.74 17.99
N PHE A 30 -4.01 -24.36 18.75
CA PHE A 30 -3.62 -25.15 19.90
C PHE A 30 -4.63 -26.28 20.12
N VAL A 31 -4.19 -27.31 20.83
CA VAL A 31 -5.03 -28.42 21.30
C VAL A 31 -5.17 -28.28 22.80
N LEU A 32 -6.41 -28.35 23.28
CA LEU A 32 -6.74 -28.34 24.71
C LEU A 32 -6.99 -29.77 25.22
N ASN A 33 -6.70 -30.02 26.49
CA ASN A 33 -7.26 -31.16 27.22
C ASN A 33 -8.67 -30.83 27.78
N PRO A 34 -9.41 -31.81 28.34
CA PRO A 34 -10.72 -31.57 28.95
C PRO A 34 -10.71 -30.55 30.10
N ASP A 35 -9.56 -30.37 30.75
CA ASP A 35 -9.37 -29.41 31.85
C ASP A 35 -9.09 -27.97 31.35
N GLY A 36 -8.99 -27.77 30.03
CA GLY A 36 -8.78 -26.46 29.40
C GLY A 36 -7.32 -26.03 29.26
N GLU A 37 -6.36 -26.93 29.51
CA GLU A 37 -4.93 -26.67 29.40
C GLU A 37 -4.43 -26.88 27.97
N VAL A 38 -3.49 -26.04 27.52
CA VAL A 38 -2.85 -26.17 26.21
C VAL A 38 -1.84 -27.31 26.24
N VAL A 39 -2.14 -28.41 25.55
CA VAL A 39 -1.25 -29.59 25.46
C VAL A 39 -0.37 -29.59 24.21
N ARG A 40 -0.76 -28.83 23.17
CA ARG A 40 0.04 -28.74 21.94
C ARG A 40 -0.23 -27.44 21.19
N TRP A 41 0.83 -26.72 20.85
CA TRP A 41 0.77 -25.61 19.89
C TRP A 41 0.80 -26.14 18.45
N LEU A 42 -0.05 -25.59 17.60
CA LEU A 42 -0.11 -25.88 16.17
C LEU A 42 0.42 -24.69 15.39
N TYR A 43 1.08 -24.98 14.26
CA TYR A 43 1.59 -23.99 13.32
C TYR A 43 2.64 -23.04 13.90
N GLN A 44 3.36 -23.49 14.93
CA GLN A 44 4.48 -22.80 15.53
C GLN A 44 5.73 -23.67 15.36
N SER A 45 6.82 -23.06 14.90
CA SER A 45 8.13 -23.73 14.89
C SER A 45 8.74 -23.70 16.30
N PRO A 46 9.62 -24.65 16.67
CA PRO A 46 10.40 -24.54 17.89
C PRO A 46 11.09 -23.17 17.97
N ASP A 47 10.97 -22.52 19.15
CA ASP A 47 11.61 -21.25 19.50
C ASP A 47 11.24 -20.05 18.60
N GLU A 48 10.16 -20.13 17.81
CA GLU A 48 9.77 -19.10 16.84
C GLU A 48 9.60 -17.71 17.44
N PHE A 49 9.13 -17.62 18.69
CA PHE A 49 8.89 -16.36 19.40
C PHE A 49 9.96 -16.02 20.44
N GLU A 50 10.97 -16.89 20.60
CA GLU A 50 12.10 -16.64 21.50
C GLU A 50 13.25 -15.91 20.79
N LYS A 51 13.20 -15.85 19.46
CA LYS A 51 14.20 -15.16 18.63
C LYS A 51 13.79 -13.70 18.43
N GLU A 52 14.65 -12.79 18.85
CA GLU A 52 14.59 -11.41 18.36
C GLU A 52 14.94 -11.39 16.88
N VAL A 53 14.06 -10.79 16.07
CA VAL A 53 14.35 -10.55 14.66
C VAL A 53 15.41 -9.47 14.59
N GLN A 54 16.65 -9.85 14.28
CA GLN A 54 17.69 -8.89 13.98
C GLN A 54 17.37 -8.21 12.65
N PHE A 55 17.12 -6.90 12.73
CA PHE A 55 17.06 -6.07 11.54
C PHE A 55 18.50 -5.74 11.12
N PRO A 56 18.80 -5.71 9.82
CA PRO A 56 20.07 -5.14 9.39
C PRO A 56 20.17 -3.70 9.89
N ASP A 57 21.32 -3.34 10.47
CA ASP A 57 21.61 -1.98 10.94
C ASP A 57 21.49 -0.97 9.80
N ASP A 58 21.91 -1.39 8.59
CA ASP A 58 21.87 -0.60 7.38
C ASP A 58 20.94 -1.25 6.35
N PHE A 59 19.78 -0.64 6.09
CA PHE A 59 18.95 -1.01 4.95
C PHE A 59 19.33 -0.17 3.73
N GLU A 60 20.28 -0.64 2.94
CA GLU A 60 20.64 -0.02 1.66
C GLU A 60 19.77 -0.54 0.52
N ILE A 61 19.05 0.37 -0.13
CA ILE A 61 18.37 0.06 -1.38
C ILE A 61 19.37 0.21 -2.52
N ARG A 62 19.89 -0.93 -2.98
CA ARG A 62 20.81 -0.98 -4.13
C ARG A 62 20.00 -1.13 -5.41
N SER A 63 19.79 -0.02 -6.12
CA SER A 63 19.20 0.00 -7.46
C SER A 63 20.02 0.95 -8.33
N GLN A 64 20.26 0.56 -9.59
CA GLN A 64 20.88 1.47 -10.56
C GLN A 64 19.83 2.50 -11.02
N GLY A 65 20.21 3.78 -11.07
CA GLY A 65 19.32 4.82 -11.58
C GLY A 65 18.21 5.27 -10.62
N ILE A 66 18.41 5.14 -9.30
CA ILE A 66 17.48 5.66 -8.28
C ILE A 66 17.23 7.15 -8.51
N LYS A 67 15.94 7.52 -8.55
CA LYS A 67 15.48 8.91 -8.57
C LYS A 67 15.13 9.34 -7.14
N VAL A 68 15.57 10.53 -6.74
CA VAL A 68 15.22 11.09 -5.43
C VAL A 68 14.15 12.15 -5.62
N LEU A 69 13.04 12.02 -4.88
CA LEU A 69 11.96 12.99 -4.82
C LEU A 69 11.97 13.67 -3.46
N ASN A 70 12.27 14.96 -3.44
CA ASN A 70 12.16 15.78 -2.24
C ASN A 70 10.85 16.57 -2.32
N THR A 71 10.05 16.54 -1.26
CA THR A 71 8.81 17.32 -1.22
C THR A 71 9.08 18.75 -0.72
N PRO A 72 8.35 19.78 -1.19
CA PRO A 72 7.27 19.71 -2.18
C PRO A 72 7.80 19.33 -3.57
N VAL A 73 7.12 18.40 -4.24
CA VAL A 73 7.53 17.89 -5.56
C VAL A 73 7.04 18.81 -6.67
N SER A 74 7.91 19.11 -7.64
CA SER A 74 7.51 19.88 -8.81
C SER A 74 6.83 18.98 -9.84
N GLU A 75 5.96 19.55 -10.68
CA GLU A 75 5.38 18.80 -11.79
C GLU A 75 6.45 18.36 -12.81
N ALA A 76 7.52 19.14 -12.98
CA ALA A 76 8.64 18.78 -13.86
C ALA A 76 9.35 17.51 -13.36
N ASP A 77 9.59 17.39 -12.05
CA ASP A 77 10.19 16.19 -11.47
C ASP A 77 9.30 14.97 -11.70
N ILE A 78 7.99 15.12 -11.47
CA ILE A 78 7.01 14.04 -11.67
C ILE A 78 6.95 13.60 -13.13
N ARG A 79 6.92 14.55 -14.08
CA ARG A 79 6.90 14.23 -15.51
C ARG A 79 8.20 13.64 -16.03
N SER A 80 9.31 13.82 -15.32
CA SER A 80 10.58 13.19 -15.67
C SER A 80 10.59 11.68 -15.37
N LEU A 81 9.70 11.21 -14.49
CA LEU A 81 9.58 9.81 -14.10
C LEU A 81 8.91 8.98 -15.18
N LYS A 82 9.32 7.73 -15.27
CA LYS A 82 8.76 6.72 -16.19
C LYS A 82 8.44 5.44 -15.44
N VAL A 83 7.47 4.67 -15.96
CA VAL A 83 7.20 3.32 -15.44
C VAL A 83 8.49 2.49 -15.37
N GLY A 84 8.72 1.86 -14.21
CA GLY A 84 9.92 1.08 -13.91
C GLY A 84 10.97 1.83 -13.08
N ASP A 85 10.91 3.17 -13.02
CA ASP A 85 11.85 3.93 -12.20
C ASP A 85 11.70 3.58 -10.71
N THR A 86 12.83 3.37 -10.04
CA THR A 86 12.89 3.28 -8.58
C THR A 86 13.00 4.69 -7.99
N VAL A 87 12.12 5.03 -7.05
CA VAL A 87 12.11 6.33 -6.38
C VAL A 87 12.39 6.19 -4.89
N ILE A 88 13.14 7.15 -4.35
CA ILE A 88 13.30 7.38 -2.91
C ILE A 88 12.69 8.74 -2.59
N ILE A 89 11.79 8.78 -1.61
CA ILE A 89 11.06 9.99 -1.23
C ILE A 89 11.59 10.47 0.12
N ASN A 90 11.89 11.77 0.18
CA ASN A 90 12.22 12.49 1.42
C ASN A 90 11.29 13.70 1.58
N GLY A 91 10.78 13.90 2.79
CA GLY A 91 9.90 15.00 3.17
C GLY A 91 8.47 14.56 3.50
N THR A 92 7.49 15.38 3.21
CA THR A 92 6.09 15.25 3.63
C THR A 92 5.25 14.35 2.73
N ILE A 93 4.66 13.29 3.29
CA ILE A 93 3.59 12.52 2.66
C ILE A 93 2.38 12.46 3.58
N PHE A 94 1.18 12.30 3.02
CA PHE A 94 -0.06 12.27 3.79
C PHE A 94 -0.77 10.94 3.63
N THR A 95 -1.15 10.27 4.73
CA THR A 95 -1.95 9.05 4.59
C THR A 95 -3.38 9.40 4.17
N GLY A 96 -4.00 8.54 3.39
CA GLY A 96 -5.42 8.69 3.04
C GLY A 96 -5.90 7.47 2.27
N ARG A 97 -7.01 6.90 2.71
CA ARG A 97 -7.59 5.69 2.12
C ARG A 97 -9.10 5.83 2.01
N ASP A 98 -9.87 4.77 2.20
CA ASP A 98 -11.29 4.63 1.93
C ASP A 98 -12.14 5.85 2.41
N ALA A 99 -12.17 6.16 3.72
CA ALA A 99 -13.04 7.22 4.26
C ALA A 99 -12.60 8.62 3.82
N VAL A 100 -11.30 8.86 3.74
CA VAL A 100 -10.73 10.15 3.31
C VAL A 100 -11.04 10.40 1.84
N HIS A 101 -10.88 9.40 0.96
CA HIS A 101 -11.16 9.58 -0.46
C HIS A 101 -12.64 9.85 -0.71
N GLN A 102 -13.52 9.15 -0.02
CA GLN A 102 -14.95 9.43 -0.08
C GLN A 102 -15.25 10.85 0.40
N TYR A 103 -14.75 11.26 1.58
CA TYR A 103 -14.94 12.60 2.12
C TYR A 103 -14.46 13.71 1.16
N LEU A 104 -13.26 13.58 0.60
CA LEU A 104 -12.69 14.56 -0.32
C LEU A 104 -13.46 14.63 -1.64
N TYR A 105 -13.93 13.49 -2.14
CA TYR A 105 -14.76 13.41 -3.35
C TYR A 105 -16.15 14.05 -3.15
N GLU A 106 -16.76 13.87 -1.98
CA GLU A 106 -18.07 14.43 -1.61
C GLU A 106 -18.03 15.95 -1.30
N GLY A 107 -16.86 16.58 -1.45
CA GLY A 107 -16.72 18.04 -1.29
C GLY A 107 -15.95 18.46 -0.05
N GLY A 108 -15.48 17.52 0.77
CA GLY A 108 -14.59 17.78 1.89
C GLY A 108 -13.34 18.57 1.47
N GLU A 109 -12.86 19.44 2.36
CA GLU A 109 -11.68 20.28 2.14
C GLU A 109 -10.55 19.84 3.05
N LEU A 110 -9.33 19.86 2.52
CA LEU A 110 -8.11 19.57 3.27
C LEU A 110 -6.91 20.23 2.59
N ASP A 111 -6.65 21.49 2.91
CA ASP A 111 -5.60 22.27 2.23
C ASP A 111 -4.19 21.68 2.41
N ALA A 112 -3.95 20.97 3.51
CA ALA A 112 -2.66 20.40 3.84
C ALA A 112 -2.11 19.45 2.75
N ILE A 113 -2.98 18.74 2.01
CA ILE A 113 -2.54 17.77 1.00
C ILE A 113 -2.33 18.37 -0.39
N LYS A 114 -2.63 19.66 -0.60
CA LYS A 114 -2.60 20.29 -1.92
C LYS A 114 -1.20 20.24 -2.54
N GLY A 115 -1.11 19.77 -3.78
CA GLY A 115 0.18 19.58 -4.47
C GLY A 115 1.05 18.45 -3.90
N GLY A 116 0.56 17.73 -2.89
CA GLY A 116 1.34 16.77 -2.12
C GLY A 116 1.32 15.34 -2.68
N ILE A 117 1.70 14.42 -1.81
CA ILE A 117 1.73 12.99 -2.05
C ILE A 117 0.74 12.30 -1.09
N ILE A 118 -0.22 11.56 -1.64
CA ILE A 118 -1.15 10.76 -0.83
C ILE A 118 -0.63 9.32 -0.76
N TYR A 119 -0.59 8.76 0.45
CA TYR A 119 -0.20 7.40 0.74
C TYR A 119 -1.40 6.58 1.22
N HIS A 120 -1.81 5.59 0.43
CA HIS A 120 -2.87 4.65 0.78
C HIS A 120 -2.34 3.74 1.88
N CYS A 121 -2.55 4.13 3.12
CA CYS A 121 -2.03 3.47 4.30
C CYS A 121 -3.02 3.63 5.45
N GLY A 122 -3.28 2.53 6.16
CA GLY A 122 -3.85 2.59 7.50
C GLY A 122 -2.75 2.26 8.49
N PRO A 123 -2.04 3.25 9.04
CA PRO A 123 -0.92 2.99 9.91
C PRO A 123 -1.38 2.51 11.29
N VAL A 124 -0.50 1.81 12.00
CA VAL A 124 -0.64 1.53 13.42
C VAL A 124 0.21 2.55 14.16
N ILE A 125 -0.43 3.49 14.84
CA ILE A 125 0.22 4.56 15.58
C ILE A 125 0.05 4.32 17.08
N LEU A 126 1.13 4.44 17.83
CA LEU A 126 1.13 4.52 19.28
C LEU A 126 1.32 5.98 19.69
N LYS A 127 0.50 6.46 20.62
CA LYS A 127 0.66 7.79 21.22
C LYS A 127 1.41 7.65 22.55
N GLU A 128 2.60 8.20 22.64
CA GLU A 128 3.44 8.23 23.84
C GLU A 128 3.53 9.67 24.34
N GLY A 129 2.68 10.03 25.30
CA GLY A 129 2.53 11.42 25.76
C GLY A 129 2.04 12.34 24.64
N ASN A 130 2.87 13.29 24.23
CA ASN A 130 2.58 14.25 23.16
C ASN A 130 3.16 13.83 21.80
N GLU A 131 3.87 12.70 21.73
CA GLU A 131 4.50 12.21 20.51
C GLU A 131 3.74 11.02 19.92
N TYR A 132 3.84 10.86 18.61
CA TYR A 132 3.29 9.73 17.88
C TYR A 132 4.42 8.87 17.35
N LYS A 133 4.29 7.56 17.55
CA LYS A 133 5.24 6.56 17.07
C LYS A 133 4.55 5.63 16.07
N THR A 134 5.13 5.54 14.88
CA THR A 134 4.66 4.64 13.84
C THR A 134 5.16 3.22 14.11
N MET A 135 4.25 2.30 14.42
CA MET A 135 4.58 0.88 14.66
C MET A 135 4.54 0.07 13.36
N ALA A 136 3.64 0.43 12.44
CA ALA A 136 3.52 -0.18 11.13
C ALA A 136 2.89 0.82 10.15
N ALA A 137 3.44 0.94 8.94
CA ALA A 137 2.91 1.85 7.91
C ALA A 137 2.96 1.20 6.53
N GLY A 138 2.39 0.00 6.39
CA GLY A 138 2.34 -0.72 5.11
C GLY A 138 1.23 -0.19 4.17
N PRO A 139 1.39 -0.35 2.85
CA PRO A 139 0.41 0.13 1.88
C PRO A 139 -0.88 -0.71 1.92
N THR A 140 -2.02 -0.08 1.66
CA THR A 140 -3.29 -0.74 1.35
C THR A 140 -3.52 -0.85 -0.15
N THR A 141 -4.41 -1.76 -0.55
CA THR A 141 -4.75 -2.00 -1.96
C THR A 141 -5.43 -0.79 -2.58
N SER A 142 -4.79 -0.14 -3.54
CA SER A 142 -5.19 1.18 -4.05
C SER A 142 -6.41 1.15 -4.97
N ILE A 143 -6.71 0.02 -5.61
CA ILE A 143 -7.85 -0.08 -6.53
C ILE A 143 -9.20 0.23 -5.86
N ARG A 144 -9.28 0.20 -4.52
CA ARG A 144 -10.52 0.58 -3.80
C ARG A 144 -10.81 2.08 -3.91
N GLU A 145 -9.77 2.89 -4.07
CA GLU A 145 -9.85 4.34 -4.16
C GLU A 145 -10.00 4.84 -5.62
N GLU A 146 -9.93 3.95 -6.62
CA GLU A 146 -10.11 4.25 -8.06
C GLU A 146 -11.39 5.03 -8.41
N PRO A 147 -12.56 4.81 -7.76
CA PRO A 147 -13.74 5.60 -8.05
C PRO A 147 -13.58 7.11 -7.77
N TYR A 148 -12.64 7.47 -6.89
CA TYR A 148 -12.48 8.83 -6.35
C TYR A 148 -11.16 9.49 -6.76
N GLN A 149 -10.09 8.69 -6.92
CA GLN A 149 -8.71 9.19 -6.98
C GLN A 149 -8.49 10.25 -8.06
N GLY A 150 -8.99 10.03 -9.28
CA GLY A 150 -8.79 10.98 -10.38
C GLY A 150 -9.37 12.37 -10.08
N ASP A 151 -10.53 12.43 -9.42
CA ASP A 151 -11.16 13.68 -8.99
C ASP A 151 -10.42 14.31 -7.81
N VAL A 152 -9.94 13.51 -6.86
CA VAL A 152 -9.09 14.00 -5.76
C VAL A 152 -7.80 14.60 -6.30
N MET A 153 -7.15 13.94 -7.28
CA MET A 153 -5.97 14.49 -7.97
C MET A 153 -6.28 15.81 -8.66
N ARG A 154 -7.41 15.89 -9.38
CA ARG A 154 -7.86 17.12 -10.04
C ARG A 154 -8.11 18.26 -9.05
N LYS A 155 -8.82 17.99 -7.95
CA LYS A 155 -9.24 19.00 -6.97
C LYS A 155 -8.07 19.54 -6.14
N PHE A 156 -7.20 18.65 -5.67
CA PHE A 156 -6.12 19.00 -4.76
C PHE A 156 -4.76 19.11 -5.45
N GLY A 157 -4.66 18.81 -6.75
CA GLY A 157 -3.40 18.85 -7.49
C GLY A 157 -2.40 17.80 -7.01
N ILE A 158 -2.87 16.66 -6.51
CA ILE A 158 -2.02 15.59 -5.97
C ILE A 158 -1.02 15.11 -7.04
N LYS A 159 0.26 15.11 -6.68
CA LYS A 159 1.38 14.85 -7.59
C LYS A 159 1.84 13.41 -7.59
N ALA A 160 1.69 12.70 -6.47
CA ALA A 160 1.92 11.27 -6.45
C ALA A 160 0.92 10.55 -5.53
N VAL A 161 0.59 9.33 -5.93
CA VAL A 161 -0.23 8.41 -5.14
C VAL A 161 0.62 7.19 -4.82
N ILE A 162 0.78 6.86 -3.54
CA ILE A 162 1.53 5.69 -3.08
C ILE A 162 0.53 4.63 -2.62
N GLY A 163 0.75 3.37 -3.00
CA GLY A 163 0.01 2.25 -2.40
C GLY A 163 0.44 0.90 -2.98
N LYS A 164 -0.45 -0.10 -3.00
CA LYS A 164 -0.15 -1.41 -3.62
C LYS A 164 -1.27 -1.90 -4.53
N GLY A 165 -0.93 -2.81 -5.43
CA GLY A 165 -1.88 -3.50 -6.30
C GLY A 165 -2.32 -2.74 -7.56
N GLY A 166 -1.88 -1.49 -7.72
CA GLY A 166 -2.20 -0.68 -8.90
C GLY A 166 -3.53 0.06 -8.82
N MET A 167 -3.78 0.86 -9.86
CA MET A 167 -4.98 1.67 -10.06
C MET A 167 -5.53 1.48 -11.47
N GLY A 168 -6.74 1.98 -11.70
CA GLY A 168 -7.46 1.84 -12.96
C GLY A 168 -7.26 2.99 -13.94
N ALA A 169 -8.12 3.00 -14.97
CA ALA A 169 -8.03 3.92 -16.09
C ALA A 169 -8.29 5.39 -15.71
N LYS A 170 -9.17 5.66 -14.74
CA LYS A 170 -9.48 7.05 -14.34
C LYS A 170 -8.29 7.68 -13.64
N THR A 171 -7.60 6.93 -12.80
CA THR A 171 -6.36 7.39 -12.17
C THR A 171 -5.24 7.57 -13.19
N LEU A 172 -5.13 6.66 -14.17
CA LEU A 172 -4.13 6.80 -15.25
C LEU A 172 -4.34 8.08 -16.06
N GLU A 173 -5.59 8.35 -16.46
CA GLU A 173 -5.96 9.57 -17.16
C GLU A 173 -5.63 10.82 -16.34
N ALA A 174 -5.95 10.79 -15.03
CA ALA A 174 -5.61 11.89 -14.13
C ALA A 174 -4.09 12.10 -13.99
N CYS A 175 -3.30 11.02 -13.90
CA CYS A 175 -1.84 11.09 -13.91
C CYS A 175 -1.33 11.81 -15.16
N GLN A 176 -1.85 11.45 -16.34
CA GLN A 176 -1.47 12.06 -17.60
C GLN A 176 -1.84 13.55 -17.67
N LYS A 177 -3.09 13.85 -17.32
CA LYS A 177 -3.68 15.19 -17.46
C LYS A 177 -3.12 16.20 -16.46
N TYR A 178 -2.89 15.79 -15.22
CA TYR A 178 -2.53 16.68 -14.11
C TYR A 178 -1.06 16.58 -13.67
N GLY A 179 -0.26 15.78 -14.37
CA GLY A 179 1.15 15.59 -14.07
C GLY A 179 1.35 14.84 -12.77
N GLY A 180 0.80 13.64 -12.69
CA GLY A 180 0.87 12.74 -11.54
C GLY A 180 1.51 11.40 -11.86
N VAL A 181 1.87 10.65 -10.82
CA VAL A 181 2.38 9.28 -10.91
C VAL A 181 1.73 8.38 -9.85
N TYR A 182 1.64 7.08 -10.13
CA TYR A 182 1.35 6.07 -9.12
C TYR A 182 2.62 5.29 -8.76
N LEU A 183 2.92 5.31 -7.46
CA LEU A 183 4.10 4.73 -6.85
C LEU A 183 3.70 3.47 -6.07
N HIS A 184 4.20 2.32 -6.52
CA HIS A 184 3.96 1.04 -5.86
C HIS A 184 4.93 0.88 -4.68
N ALA A 185 4.39 0.87 -3.49
CA ALA A 185 5.08 0.50 -2.25
C ALA A 185 5.00 -1.02 -2.03
N ILE A 186 6.02 -1.59 -1.38
CA ILE A 186 6.18 -3.03 -1.17
C ILE A 186 5.14 -3.54 -0.16
N GLY A 187 4.14 -4.26 -0.66
CA GLY A 187 3.11 -4.86 0.18
C GLY A 187 3.68 -5.91 1.14
N GLY A 188 3.47 -5.72 2.44
CA GLY A 188 3.94 -6.64 3.50
C GLY A 188 5.14 -6.12 4.29
N ALA A 189 5.86 -5.11 3.81
CA ALA A 189 7.03 -4.52 4.47
C ALA A 189 6.67 -3.38 5.45
N ALA A 190 5.60 -3.55 6.25
CA ALA A 190 5.01 -2.46 7.04
C ALA A 190 5.97 -1.87 8.08
N GLN A 191 6.83 -2.68 8.71
CA GLN A 191 7.83 -2.19 9.65
C GLN A 191 8.97 -1.41 8.96
N ILE A 192 9.32 -1.75 7.71
CA ILE A 192 10.31 -1.00 6.94
C ILE A 192 9.79 0.41 6.67
N TYR A 193 8.56 0.53 6.19
CA TYR A 193 7.94 1.84 5.98
C TYR A 193 7.75 2.63 7.27
N ALA A 194 7.49 1.96 8.39
CA ALA A 194 7.44 2.62 9.69
C ALA A 194 8.81 3.26 10.06
N LYS A 195 9.93 2.60 9.77
CA LYS A 195 11.29 3.17 9.98
C LYS A 195 11.60 4.37 9.07
N CYS A 196 10.94 4.48 7.92
CA CYS A 196 11.07 5.64 7.04
C CYS A 196 10.38 6.87 7.65
N VAL A 197 9.34 6.70 8.48
CA VAL A 197 8.64 7.81 9.14
C VAL A 197 9.49 8.31 10.32
N LYS A 198 10.02 9.53 10.19
CA LYS A 198 10.88 10.16 11.20
C LYS A 198 10.10 11.02 12.18
N LYS A 199 9.00 11.63 11.73
CA LYS A 199 8.15 12.48 12.56
C LYS A 199 6.73 12.51 12.04
N ILE A 200 5.77 12.74 12.94
CA ILE A 200 4.37 13.00 12.64
C ILE A 200 4.05 14.41 13.15
N PRO A 201 4.10 15.46 12.31
CA PRO A 201 3.83 16.82 12.76
C PRO A 201 2.36 17.04 13.12
N ASN A 202 1.45 16.47 12.32
CA ASN A 202 0.02 16.68 12.44
C ASN A 202 -0.76 15.39 12.12
N VAL A 203 -1.99 15.36 12.60
CA VAL A 203 -3.02 14.42 12.18
C VAL A 203 -4.28 15.23 11.87
N TYR A 204 -4.91 14.93 10.73
CA TYR A 204 -6.15 15.55 10.29
C TYR A 204 -7.24 14.50 10.17
N LEU A 205 -8.50 14.94 10.24
CA LEU A 205 -9.67 14.08 10.12
C LEU A 205 -9.66 12.91 11.14
N GLU A 206 -9.20 13.18 12.36
CA GLU A 206 -9.11 12.19 13.46
C GLU A 206 -10.44 11.49 13.76
N GLN A 207 -11.57 12.13 13.45
CA GLN A 207 -12.90 11.56 13.61
C GLN A 207 -13.13 10.27 12.81
N PHE A 208 -12.33 9.99 11.78
CA PHE A 208 -12.39 8.72 11.03
C PHE A 208 -11.67 7.55 11.74
N GLY A 209 -10.96 7.84 12.83
CA GLY A 209 -10.20 6.85 13.58
C GLY A 209 -8.79 6.64 13.03
N SER A 210 -7.89 6.12 13.88
CA SER A 210 -6.44 6.06 13.59
C SER A 210 -6.08 5.43 12.23
N PRO A 211 -6.70 4.32 11.76
CA PRO A 211 -6.36 3.74 10.46
C PRO A 211 -6.87 4.52 9.24
N GLU A 212 -7.81 5.44 9.42
CA GLU A 212 -8.45 6.20 8.32
C GLU A 212 -8.11 7.70 8.38
N ALA A 213 -7.60 8.20 9.52
CA ALA A 213 -7.15 9.58 9.66
C ALA A 213 -6.02 9.93 8.68
N VAL A 214 -5.87 11.22 8.38
CA VAL A 214 -4.79 11.74 7.53
C VAL A 214 -3.61 12.09 8.42
N TRP A 215 -2.63 11.21 8.45
CA TRP A 215 -1.37 11.44 9.14
C TRP A 215 -0.41 12.18 8.21
N GLU A 216 0.12 13.31 8.67
CA GLU A 216 1.23 13.98 8.01
C GLU A 216 2.52 13.29 8.45
N PHE A 217 3.18 12.59 7.53
CA PHE A 217 4.45 11.92 7.79
C PHE A 217 5.60 12.72 7.20
N GLN A 218 6.61 13.00 8.03
CA GLN A 218 7.94 13.35 7.57
C GLN A 218 8.72 12.07 7.37
N VAL A 219 8.99 11.71 6.11
CA VAL A 219 9.70 10.49 5.73
C VAL A 219 11.10 10.77 5.21
N GLU A 220 11.98 9.81 5.41
CA GLU A 220 13.33 9.79 4.85
C GLU A 220 13.61 8.39 4.31
N GLY A 221 14.15 8.32 3.10
CA GLY A 221 14.50 7.05 2.47
C GLY A 221 13.28 6.20 2.10
N PHE A 222 12.08 6.78 1.89
CA PHE A 222 10.86 6.01 1.62
C PHE A 222 10.89 5.44 0.19
N PRO A 223 10.90 4.11 -0.01
CA PRO A 223 11.06 3.55 -1.34
C PRO A 223 9.76 3.18 -2.03
N ALA A 224 9.71 3.44 -3.33
CA ALA A 224 8.64 2.97 -4.19
C ALA A 224 9.13 2.77 -5.64
N VAL A 225 8.28 2.17 -6.47
CA VAL A 225 8.53 1.99 -7.91
C VAL A 225 7.40 2.66 -8.69
N VAL A 226 7.73 3.43 -9.71
CA VAL A 226 6.73 4.02 -10.61
C VAL A 226 6.08 2.90 -11.41
N THR A 227 4.76 2.71 -11.24
CA THR A 227 4.01 1.70 -12.00
C THR A 227 2.88 2.27 -12.85
N MET A 228 2.58 3.56 -12.69
CA MET A 228 1.85 4.36 -13.68
C MET A 228 2.49 5.74 -13.76
N ASP A 229 2.67 6.27 -14.97
CA ASP A 229 3.34 7.55 -15.19
C ASP A 229 2.45 8.62 -15.83
N SER A 230 2.96 9.85 -15.90
CA SER A 230 2.26 10.99 -16.49
C SER A 230 2.22 10.96 -18.03
N HIS A 231 2.75 9.91 -18.65
CA HIS A 231 2.78 9.75 -20.11
C HIS A 231 1.70 8.77 -20.60
N GLY A 232 0.89 8.24 -19.68
CA GLY A 232 -0.19 7.30 -19.97
C GLY A 232 0.25 5.83 -19.94
N ASN A 233 1.45 5.53 -19.43
CA ASN A 233 1.91 4.14 -19.30
C ASN A 233 1.45 3.54 -17.96
N SER A 234 1.13 2.24 -17.96
CA SER A 234 0.73 1.51 -16.76
C SER A 234 1.20 0.05 -16.83
N LEU A 235 2.11 -0.32 -15.93
CA LEU A 235 2.59 -1.69 -15.80
C LEU A 235 1.44 -2.66 -15.48
N HIS A 236 0.45 -2.20 -14.71
CA HIS A 236 -0.71 -3.01 -14.32
C HIS A 236 -1.62 -3.31 -15.50
N LYS A 237 -1.85 -2.31 -16.36
CA LYS A 237 -2.63 -2.48 -17.59
C LYS A 237 -1.93 -3.47 -18.53
N ASP A 238 -0.63 -3.28 -18.76
CA ASP A 238 0.15 -4.14 -19.65
C ASP A 238 0.17 -5.60 -19.18
N LEU A 239 0.34 -5.82 -17.86
CA LEU A 239 0.25 -7.16 -17.26
C LEU A 239 -1.13 -7.79 -17.39
N MET A 240 -2.20 -7.00 -17.24
CA MET A 240 -3.57 -7.49 -17.37
C MET A 240 -3.87 -7.90 -18.81
N ASP A 241 -3.48 -7.08 -19.79
CA ASP A 241 -3.66 -7.37 -21.22
C ASP A 241 -2.88 -8.64 -21.62
N LEU A 242 -1.63 -8.77 -21.17
CA LEU A 242 -0.83 -9.97 -21.39
C LEU A 242 -1.48 -11.21 -20.75
N SER A 243 -1.97 -11.09 -19.51
CA SER A 243 -2.62 -12.19 -18.79
C SER A 243 -3.91 -12.64 -19.49
N LYS A 244 -4.69 -11.69 -20.00
CA LYS A 244 -5.90 -11.97 -20.78
C LYS A 244 -5.58 -12.73 -22.07
N SER A 245 -4.58 -12.30 -22.82
CA SER A 245 -4.15 -12.99 -24.05
C SER A 245 -3.70 -14.44 -23.78
N LYS A 246 -2.98 -14.67 -22.68
CA LYS A 246 -2.61 -16.02 -22.24
C LYS A 246 -3.83 -16.86 -21.87
N LEU A 247 -4.79 -16.29 -21.14
CA LEU A 247 -6.02 -16.98 -20.78
C LEU A 247 -6.82 -17.41 -22.02
N GLU A 248 -6.97 -16.53 -22.99
CA GLU A 248 -7.66 -16.84 -24.26
C GLU A 248 -7.00 -17.98 -25.03
N THR A 249 -5.68 -18.15 -24.90
CA THR A 249 -4.94 -19.28 -25.49
C THR A 249 -5.19 -20.59 -24.74
N LEU A 250 -5.33 -20.53 -23.40
CA LEU A 250 -5.58 -21.72 -22.56
C LEU A 250 -7.02 -22.23 -22.63
N LEU A 251 -7.97 -21.38 -23.05
CA LEU A 251 -9.38 -21.74 -23.19
C LEU A 251 -9.73 -22.34 -24.56
N LYS A 252 -8.79 -22.35 -25.51
CA LYS A 252 -8.91 -23.02 -26.81
C LYS A 252 -8.45 -24.47 -26.71
#